data_AF-A0A9X3JZR8-F1
#
_entry.id   AF-A0A9X3JZR8-F1
#
_cell.length_a   1.000
_cell.length_b   1.000
_cell.length_c   1.000
_cell.angle_alpha   90.00
_cell.angle_beta   90.00
_cell.angle_gamma   90.00
#
_symmetry.space_group_name_H-M   'P 1'
#
loop_
_entity.id
_entity.type
_entity.pdbx_description
1 polymer ?
#
loop_
_entity_poly.entity_id
_entity_poly.type
_entity_poly.pdbx_seq_one_letter_code
_entity_poly.pdbx_strand_id
1 'polypeptide(L)' 'MKDTGLRIRIERDLREKFLAVCRDQDRPAAQVIREFMKGYISAHGSDAGAASGGLERK' A
#
# COMPACT_ATOMS: atom_id res chain seq x y z
N MET A 1 -4.63 14.45 8.50
CA MET A 1 -4.08 13.52 7.49
C MET A 1 -5.09 12.39 7.34
N LYS A 2 -5.69 12.20 6.16
CA LYS A 2 -6.73 11.19 5.96
C LYS A 2 -6.05 9.88 5.52
N ASP A 3 -5.67 9.04 6.47
CA ASP A 3 -5.24 7.67 6.17
C ASP A 3 -6.47 6.84 5.83
N THR A 4 -6.67 6.52 4.54
CA THR A 4 -7.72 5.56 4.13
C THR A 4 -7.15 4.14 4.19
N GLY A 5 -7.80 3.26 4.95
CA GLY A 5 -7.39 1.86 5.07
C GLY A 5 -7.93 1.01 3.93
N LEU A 6 -7.04 0.34 3.18
CA LEU A 6 -7.40 -0.69 2.21
C LEU A 6 -7.30 -2.07 2.88
N ARG A 7 -8.41 -2.80 2.99
CA ARG A 7 -8.43 -4.16 3.56
C ARG A 7 -8.28 -5.19 2.44
N ILE A 8 -7.08 -5.74 2.28
CA ILE A 8 -6.78 -6.78 1.29
C ILE A 8 -6.81 -8.14 1.99
N ARG A 9 -7.50 -9.12 1.40
CA ARG A 9 -7.39 -10.53 1.80
C ARG A 9 -6.27 -11.16 1.00
N ILE A 10 -5.30 -11.74 1.70
CA ILE A 10 -4.19 -12.48 1.10
C ILE A 10 -4.08 -13.83 1.77
N GLU A 11 -3.44 -14.78 1.07
CA GLU A 11 -3.16 -16.10 1.63
C GLU A 11 -2.21 -16.01 2.83
N ARG A 12 -2.39 -16.94 3.77
CA ARG A 12 -1.60 -16.97 5.02
C ARG A 12 -0.11 -17.14 4.72
N ASP A 13 0.23 -18.06 3.83
CA ASP A 13 1.62 -18.32 3.42
C ASP A 13 2.28 -17.09 2.79
N LEU A 14 1.55 -16.38 1.92
CA LEU A 14 2.02 -15.13 1.30
C LEU A 14 2.30 -14.05 2.35
N ARG A 15 1.39 -13.88 3.33
CA ARG A 15 1.57 -12.95 4.45
C ARG A 15 2.82 -13.29 5.25
N GLU A 16 3.03 -14.57 5.55
CA GLU A 16 4.16 -15.03 6.36
C GLU A 16 5.50 -14.80 5.65
N LYS A 17 5.59 -15.16 4.37
CA LYS A 17 6.75 -14.87 3.52
C LYS A 17 7.01 -13.38 3.42
N PHE A 18 5.98 -12.57 3.18
CA PHE A 18 6.10 -11.12 3.09
C PHE A 18 6.59 -10.51 4.41
N LEU A 19 6.06 -10.96 5.55
CA LEU A 19 6.51 -10.52 6.87
C LEU A 19 7.92 -10.98 7.21
N ALA A 20 8.36 -12.14 6.72
CA ALA A 20 9.73 -12.62 6.90
C ALA A 20 10.72 -11.72 6.15
N VAL A 21 10.42 -11.40 4.88
CA VAL A 21 11.24 -10.49 4.06
C VAL A 21 11.26 -9.07 4.63
N CYS A 22 10.11 -8.55 5.08
CA CYS A 22 10.05 -7.23 5.71
C CYS A 22 10.89 -7.16 7.00
N ARG A 23 10.90 -8.25 7.79
CA ARG A 23 11.73 -8.35 8.99
C ARG A 23 13.22 -8.41 8.66
N ASP A 24 13.60 -9.16 7.63
CA ASP A 24 14.99 -9.24 7.17
C ASP A 24 15.52 -7.88 6.70
N GLN A 25 14.68 -7.08 6.05
CA GLN A 25 15.03 -5.73 5.61
C GLN A 25 14.91 -4.65 6.69
N ASP A 26 14.46 -5.00 7.91
CA ASP A 26 14.15 -4.06 8.99
C ASP A 26 13.15 -2.95 8.60
N ARG A 27 12.26 -3.24 7.64
CA ARG A 27 11.26 -2.27 7.14
C ARG A 27 9.86 -2.69 7.54
N PRO A 28 9.02 -1.78 8.06
CA PRO A 28 7.63 -2.09 8.35
C PRO A 28 6.88 -2.47 7.06
N ALA A 29 6.13 -3.57 7.10
CA ALA A 29 5.38 -4.08 5.95
C ALA A 29 4.49 -3.01 5.28
N ALA A 30 3.89 -2.11 6.06
CA ALA A 30 3.10 -1.00 5.55
C ALA A 30 3.92 -0.02 4.69
N GLN A 31 5.19 0.22 5.02
CA GLN A 31 6.07 1.09 4.24
C GLN A 31 6.45 0.42 2.91
N VAL A 32 6.80 -0.88 2.94
CA VAL A 32 7.10 -1.66 1.73
C VAL A 32 5.90 -1.66 0.77
N ILE A 33 4.69 -1.92 1.28
CA ILE A 33 3.46 -1.90 0.48
C ILE A 33 3.24 -0.52 -0.15
N ARG A 34 3.43 0.57 0.62
CA ARG A 34 3.26 1.94 0.12
C ARG A 34 4.27 2.29 -0.98
N GLU A 35 5.54 1.90 -0.81
CA GLU A 35 6.56 2.12 -1.84
C GLU A 35 6.29 1.27 -3.09
N PHE A 36 5.89 0.02 -2.91
CA PHE A 36 5.53 -0.86 -4.00
C PHE A 36 4.33 -0.32 -4.79
N MET A 37 3.31 0.18 -4.10
CA MET A 37 2.16 0.85 -4.72
C MET A 37 2.59 2.09 -5.50
N LYS A 38 3.47 2.95 -4.94
CA LYS A 38 3.99 4.12 -5.63
C LYS A 38 4.77 3.75 -6.89
N GLY A 39 5.64 2.75 -6.82
CA GLY A 39 6.41 2.26 -7.97
C GLY A 39 5.49 1.69 -9.05
N TYR A 40 4.48 0.91 -8.65
CA TYR A 40 3.49 0.34 -9.56
C TYR A 40 2.67 1.43 -10.26
N ILE A 41 2.21 2.45 -9.53
CA ILE A 41 1.52 3.61 -10.12
C ILE A 41 2.46 4.40 -11.03
N SER A 42 3.73 4.59 -10.67
CA SER A 42 4.67 5.28 -11.55
C SER A 42 4.98 4.51 -12.83
N ALA A 43 4.96 3.18 -12.78
CA ALA A 43 5.26 2.32 -13.91
C ALA A 43 4.05 2.08 -14.83
N HIS A 44 2.83 2.06 -14.28
CA HIS A 44 1.60 1.75 -15.02
C HIS A 44 0.63 2.93 -15.13
N GLY A 45 0.78 3.95 -14.29
CA GLY A 45 -0.06 5.12 -14.21
C GLY A 45 0.49 6.27 -15.05
N SER A 46 0.35 6.16 -16.36
CA SER A 46 0.13 7.36 -17.16
C SER A 46 -1.30 7.81 -16.88
N ASP A 47 -1.48 8.76 -15.94
CA ASP A 47 -2.76 9.41 -15.62
C ASP A 47 -3.86 8.55 -14.93
N ALA A 48 -3.63 8.10 -13.69
CA ALA A 48 -4.72 7.56 -12.86
C ALA A 48 -4.55 7.98 -11.39
N GLY A 49 -4.95 9.21 -11.06
CA GLY A 49 -4.91 9.66 -9.67
C GLY A 49 -5.27 11.11 -9.35
N ALA A 50 -5.75 11.93 -10.29
CA ALA A 50 -6.32 13.24 -9.98
C ALA A 50 -7.79 13.11 -9.48
N ALA A 51 -8.06 12.34 -8.43
CA ALA A 51 -9.30 12.41 -7.64
C ALA A 51 -9.33 11.35 -6.52
N SER A 52 -9.14 11.78 -5.27
CA SER A 52 -9.90 11.23 -4.13
C SER A 52 -9.57 12.03 -2.86
N GLY A 53 -10.42 13.04 -2.61
CA GLY A 53 -10.37 13.81 -1.37
C GLY A 53 -11.63 14.64 -1.08
N GLY A 54 -12.68 14.53 -1.89
CA GLY A 54 -14.00 15.07 -1.57
C GLY A 54 -14.71 14.15 -0.58
N LEU A 55 -14.95 14.66 0.63
CA LEU A 55 -16.26 14.72 1.29
C LEU A 55 -16.06 15.18 2.75
N GLU A 56 -16.55 16.40 3.00
CA GLU A 56 -16.93 16.96 4.29
C GLU A 56 -18.03 16.08 4.95
N ARG A 57 -18.20 16.04 6.27
CA ARG A 57 -19.04 17.00 6.99
C ARG A 57 -19.06 16.68 8.49
N LYS A 58 -18.89 17.76 9.26
CA LYS A 58 -19.56 18.19 10.51
C LYS A 58 -19.75 17.19 11.65
#